data_AF-A0A2S8PSN2-F1
#
_entry.id   AF-A0A2S8PSN2-F1
#
_cell.length_a   1.000
_cell.length_b   1.000
_cell.length_c   1.000
_cell.angle_alpha   90.00
_cell.angle_beta   90.00
_cell.angle_gamma   90.00
#
_symmetry.space_group_name_H-M   'P 1'
#
loop_
_entity.id
_entity.type
_entity.pdbx_description
1 polymer ?
#
loop_
_entity_poly.entity_id
_entity_poly.type
_entity_poly.pdbx_seq_one_letter_code
_entity_poly.pdbx_strand_id
1 'polypeptide(L)'
;MLMGKPRIEEWTQLRGLAFLAIVMQHSIAEYIYRPDIVAADSTMLTMIYHLTRFGTPTFVFLSAVLLFYNYGERFRYGPFIRKRFGDVYVPFLCWTVIYWLYVHVFTPSFWQKGGQDWGALLKEMFVPQTGYQLWFILMIFQFYLLFPLFAWAFRAARRVIGPMEAKKRAGVLSAILGGSFMIYAALLYLSYYRMGSWAEGLGGPWSVLLQYRS
;
A
#
# COMPACT_ATOMS: atom_id res chain seq x y z
N MET A 1 -0.70 10.28 36.67
CA MET A 1 -1.27 10.47 35.32
C MET A 1 -0.16 10.27 34.30
N LEU A 2 -0.24 9.26 33.44
CA LEU A 2 0.68 9.15 32.30
C LEU A 2 0.32 10.28 31.34
N MET A 3 1.10 11.36 31.34
CA MET A 3 0.96 12.41 30.33
C MET A 3 1.08 11.75 28.95
N GLY A 4 -0.02 11.75 28.19
CA GLY A 4 -0.01 11.30 26.81
C GLY A 4 1.05 12.09 26.06
N LYS A 5 1.78 11.43 25.15
CA LYS A 5 2.82 12.09 24.36
C LYS A 5 2.23 13.30 23.63
N PRO A 6 2.95 14.43 23.55
CA PRO A 6 2.42 15.65 22.95
C PRO A 6 1.99 15.40 21.50
N ARG A 7 0.81 15.92 21.13
CA ARG A 7 0.31 15.82 19.76
C ARG A 7 1.10 16.80 18.89
N ILE A 8 1.70 16.29 17.83
CA ILE A 8 2.39 17.09 16.82
C ILE A 8 1.35 17.51 15.77
N GLU A 9 1.06 18.81 15.70
CA GLU A 9 -0.02 19.34 14.87
C GLU A 9 0.26 19.20 13.38
N GLU A 10 1.54 19.29 13.00
CA GLU A 10 2.07 19.14 11.66
C GLU A 10 1.70 17.77 11.06
N TRP A 11 1.63 16.72 11.88
CA TRP A 11 1.19 15.40 11.43
C TRP A 11 -0.28 15.38 11.03
N THR A 12 -1.11 16.19 11.69
CA THR A 12 -2.52 16.29 11.37
C THR A 12 -2.73 17.06 10.06
N GLN A 13 -1.99 18.16 9.87
CA GLN A 13 -2.00 18.92 8.61
C GLN A 13 -1.49 18.07 7.44
N LEU A 14 -0.39 17.35 7.63
CA LEU A 14 0.17 16.48 6.59
C LEU A 14 -0.76 15.33 6.23
N ARG A 15 -1.48 14.77 7.22
CA ARG A 15 -2.55 13.79 6.96
C ARG A 15 -3.67 14.39 6.13
N GLY A 16 -4.13 15.59 6.47
CA GLY A 16 -5.16 16.30 5.72
C GLY A 16 -4.76 16.51 4.26
N LEU A 17 -3.53 16.96 4.02
CA LEU A 17 -2.99 17.13 2.67
C LEU A 17 -2.89 15.80 1.92
N ALA A 18 -2.43 14.73 2.59
CA ALA A 18 -2.35 13.39 2.00
C ALA A 18 -3.73 12.86 1.60
N PHE A 19 -4.75 13.05 2.44
CA PHE A 19 -6.12 12.67 2.11
C PHE A 19 -6.68 13.47 0.93
N LEU A 20 -6.44 14.78 0.90
CA LEU A 20 -6.85 15.61 -0.22
C LEU A 20 -6.21 15.14 -1.53
N ALA A 21 -4.91 14.84 -1.51
CA ALA A 21 -4.19 14.33 -2.66
C ALA A 21 -4.76 12.99 -3.14
N ILE A 22 -5.05 12.04 -2.23
CA ILE A 22 -5.65 10.75 -2.57
C ILE A 22 -7.04 10.92 -3.19
N VAL A 23 -7.90 11.75 -2.59
CA VAL A 23 -9.24 12.04 -3.12
C VAL A 23 -9.14 12.64 -4.51
N MET A 24 -8.22 13.60 -4.71
CA MET A 24 -7.99 14.23 -6.00
C MET A 24 -7.52 13.21 -7.05
N GLN A 25 -6.64 12.26 -6.68
CA GLN A 25 -6.22 11.19 -7.57
C GLN A 25 -7.38 10.31 -8.02
N HIS A 26 -8.26 9.90 -7.10
CA HIS A 26 -9.42 9.08 -7.44
C HIS A 26 -10.42 9.82 -8.32
N SER A 27 -10.66 11.11 -8.04
CA SER A 27 -11.51 11.93 -8.88
C SER A 27 -10.93 12.08 -10.29
N ILE A 28 -9.62 12.33 -10.43
CA ILE A 28 -9.00 12.57 -11.74
C ILE A 28 -8.84 11.27 -12.55
N ALA A 29 -8.52 10.15 -11.90
CA ALA A 29 -8.23 8.88 -12.59
C ALA A 29 -9.37 8.44 -13.51
N GLU A 30 -10.63 8.70 -13.13
CA GLU A 30 -11.82 8.38 -13.93
C GLU A 30 -11.92 9.23 -15.21
N TYR A 31 -11.39 10.45 -15.20
CA TYR A 31 -11.52 11.39 -16.32
C TYR A 31 -10.36 11.31 -17.33
N ILE A 32 -9.16 10.88 -16.91
CA ILE A 32 -7.96 10.85 -17.78
C ILE A 32 -8.18 9.97 -19.02
N TYR A 33 -8.88 8.85 -18.86
CA TYR A 33 -9.04 7.81 -19.89
C TYR A 33 -10.36 7.91 -20.66
N ARG A 34 -11.09 9.03 -20.52
CA ARG A 34 -12.33 9.23 -21.24
C ARG A 34 -12.09 9.34 -22.75
N PRO A 35 -12.89 8.68 -23.60
CA PRO A 35 -12.66 8.68 -25.05
C PRO A 35 -12.94 10.04 -25.71
N ASP A 36 -13.73 10.90 -25.06
CA ASP A 36 -14.18 12.21 -25.55
C ASP A 36 -13.30 13.39 -25.09
N ILE A 37 -12.23 13.14 -24.33
CA ILE A 37 -11.38 14.20 -23.78
C ILE A 37 -10.39 14.75 -24.82
N VAL A 38 -10.17 16.06 -24.80
CA VAL A 38 -9.14 16.71 -25.63
C VAL A 38 -7.75 16.39 -25.07
N ALA A 39 -6.77 16.17 -25.95
CA ALA A 39 -5.41 15.75 -25.57
C ALA A 39 -4.72 16.71 -24.58
N ALA A 40 -4.94 18.02 -24.72
CA ALA A 40 -4.38 19.04 -23.82
C ALA A 40 -4.92 18.87 -22.38
N ASP A 41 -6.23 18.66 -22.23
CA ASP A 41 -6.88 18.47 -20.94
C ASP A 41 -6.47 17.16 -20.29
N SER A 42 -6.40 16.07 -21.06
CA SER A 42 -5.90 14.77 -20.57
C SER A 42 -4.45 14.86 -20.09
N THR A 43 -3.61 15.60 -20.80
CA THR A 43 -2.21 15.83 -20.38
C THR A 43 -2.15 16.62 -19.07
N MET A 44 -2.91 17.71 -18.97
CA MET A 44 -2.97 18.51 -17.74
C MET A 44 -3.46 17.69 -16.54
N LEU A 45 -4.55 16.93 -16.70
CA LEU A 45 -5.07 16.04 -15.66
C LEU A 45 -4.05 14.98 -15.26
N THR A 46 -3.35 14.39 -16.23
CA THR A 46 -2.29 13.40 -15.98
C THR A 46 -1.13 14.00 -15.17
N MET A 47 -0.72 15.23 -15.48
CA MET A 47 0.32 15.93 -14.71
C MET A 47 -0.11 16.15 -13.26
N ILE A 48 -1.36 16.58 -13.03
CA ILE A 48 -1.92 16.78 -11.69
C ILE A 48 -2.04 15.44 -10.94
N TYR A 49 -2.45 14.38 -11.62
CA TYR A 49 -2.51 13.03 -11.06
C TYR A 49 -1.14 12.52 -10.59
N HIS A 50 -0.09 12.77 -11.36
CA HIS A 50 1.28 12.44 -10.95
C HIS A 50 1.78 13.33 -9.82
N LEU A 51 1.44 14.62 -9.83
CA LEU A 51 1.83 15.56 -8.78
C LEU A 51 1.20 15.18 -7.43
N THR A 52 -0.02 14.64 -7.43
CA THR A 52 -0.73 14.23 -6.21
C THR A 52 -0.36 12.83 -5.71
N ARG A 53 0.50 12.10 -6.44
CA ARG A 53 0.92 10.73 -6.11
C ARG A 53 1.69 10.59 -4.81
N PHE A 54 2.15 11.69 -4.21
CA PHE A 54 2.76 11.69 -2.88
C PHE A 54 1.77 11.34 -1.76
N GLY A 55 0.45 11.51 -1.95
CA GLY A 55 -0.53 11.33 -0.88
C GLY A 55 -0.46 9.93 -0.25
N THR A 56 -0.40 8.90 -1.10
CA THR A 56 -0.30 7.50 -0.70
C THR A 56 0.97 7.20 0.14
N PRO A 57 2.21 7.47 -0.34
CA PRO A 57 3.42 7.22 0.46
C PRO A 57 3.48 8.09 1.72
N THR A 58 2.99 9.32 1.69
CA THR A 58 2.90 10.19 2.88
C THR A 58 1.98 9.59 3.94
N PHE A 59 0.83 9.03 3.56
CA PHE A 59 -0.07 8.37 4.50
C PHE A 59 0.55 7.14 5.16
N VAL A 60 1.24 6.30 4.37
CA VAL A 60 1.96 5.12 4.88
C VAL A 60 3.06 5.55 5.84
N PHE A 61 3.85 6.56 5.46
CA PHE A 61 4.90 7.12 6.30
C PHE A 61 4.36 7.63 7.64
N LEU A 62 3.28 8.43 7.62
CA LEU A 62 2.65 8.94 8.84
C LEU A 62 2.11 7.80 9.71
N SER A 63 1.52 6.79 9.11
CA SER A 63 1.04 5.59 9.81
C SER A 63 2.20 4.88 10.52
N ALA A 64 3.35 4.73 9.87
CA ALA A 64 4.55 4.14 10.45
C ALA A 64 5.12 4.99 11.59
N VAL A 65 5.33 6.29 11.36
CA VAL A 65 5.90 7.21 12.35
C VAL A 65 5.03 7.28 13.61
N LEU A 66 3.71 7.42 13.46
CA LEU A 66 2.78 7.43 14.58
C LEU A 66 2.81 6.11 15.36
N LEU A 67 3.02 5.00 14.67
CA LEU A 67 3.10 3.68 15.29
C LEU A 67 4.37 3.54 16.14
N PHE A 68 5.53 3.93 15.61
CA PHE A 68 6.78 3.97 16.37
C PHE A 68 6.75 5.00 17.50
N TYR A 69 6.14 6.17 17.27
CA TYR A 69 6.01 7.22 18.28
C TYR A 69 5.16 6.75 19.46
N ASN A 70 4.04 6.07 19.23
CA ASN A 70 3.12 5.71 20.31
C ASN A 70 3.52 4.41 21.03
N TYR A 71 4.21 3.47 20.38
CA TYR A 71 4.34 2.09 20.89
C TYR A 71 5.75 1.62 21.27
N GLY A 72 6.65 2.55 21.64
CA GLY A 72 8.07 2.26 21.90
C GLY A 72 8.40 1.13 22.89
N GLU A 73 7.82 1.12 24.10
CA GLU A 73 8.33 0.24 25.19
C GLU A 73 7.32 -0.78 25.75
N ARG A 74 6.02 -0.54 25.64
CA ARG A 74 4.95 -1.44 26.15
C ARG A 74 3.95 -1.82 25.06
N PHE A 75 4.46 -2.27 23.91
CA PHE A 75 3.62 -2.67 22.79
C PHE A 75 2.90 -4.00 23.07
N ARG A 76 1.57 -3.95 23.23
CA ARG A 76 0.71 -5.14 23.26
C ARG A 76 0.15 -5.38 21.86
N TYR A 77 0.76 -6.30 21.12
CA TYR A 77 0.41 -6.59 19.72
C TYR A 77 -1.06 -7.04 19.53
N GLY A 78 -1.56 -7.92 20.40
CA GLY A 78 -2.94 -8.45 20.30
C GLY A 78 -4.03 -7.37 20.32
N PRO A 79 -4.12 -6.53 21.37
CA PRO A 79 -5.06 -5.41 21.41
C PRO A 79 -4.88 -4.42 20.26
N PHE A 80 -3.63 -4.19 19.84
CA PHE A 80 -3.31 -3.31 18.72
C PHE A 80 -3.91 -3.82 17.40
N ILE A 81 -3.64 -5.08 17.03
CA ILE A 81 -4.12 -5.62 15.76
C ILE A 81 -5.65 -5.78 15.77
N ARG A 82 -6.25 -6.15 16.90
CA ARG A 82 -7.71 -6.22 17.04
C ARG A 82 -8.38 -4.87 16.78
N LYS A 83 -7.81 -3.80 17.32
CA LYS A 83 -8.31 -2.44 17.08
C LYS A 83 -8.18 -2.06 15.61
N ARG A 84 -7.03 -2.31 14.98
CA ARG A 84 -6.82 -2.01 13.55
C ARG A 84 -7.68 -2.87 12.63
N PHE A 85 -7.93 -4.13 12.98
CA PHE A 85 -8.83 -4.99 12.24
C PHE A 85 -10.25 -4.40 12.22
N GLY A 86 -10.77 -3.97 13.37
CA GLY A 86 -12.07 -3.30 13.45
C GLY A 86 -12.10 -1.95 12.72
N ASP A 87 -11.09 -1.12 12.92
CA ASP A 87 -11.08 0.25 12.38
C ASP A 87 -10.81 0.32 10.87
N VAL A 88 -10.10 -0.68 10.31
CA VAL A 88 -9.58 -0.63 8.93
C VAL A 88 -10.07 -1.81 8.08
N TYR A 89 -9.95 -3.04 8.60
CA TYR A 89 -10.25 -4.24 7.81
C TYR A 89 -11.75 -4.50 7.70
N VAL A 90 -12.53 -4.26 8.76
CA VAL A 90 -14.00 -4.44 8.73
C VAL A 90 -14.66 -3.51 7.69
N PRO A 91 -14.39 -2.18 7.67
CA PRO A 91 -14.89 -1.30 6.61
C PRO A 91 -14.49 -1.75 5.21
N PHE A 92 -13.25 -2.26 5.04
CA PHE A 92 -12.81 -2.84 3.78
C PHE A 92 -13.66 -4.02 3.35
N LEU A 93 -13.91 -4.99 4.23
CA LEU A 93 -14.76 -6.14 3.92
C LEU A 93 -16.19 -5.71 3.53
N CYS A 94 -16.76 -4.75 4.27
CA CYS A 94 -18.06 -4.18 3.94
C CYS A 94 -18.07 -3.57 2.54
N TRP A 95 -17.09 -2.74 2.21
CA TRP A 95 -16.99 -2.10 0.89
C TRP A 95 -16.71 -3.09 -0.24
N THR A 96 -15.89 -4.11 -0.02
CA THR A 96 -15.65 -5.17 -1.00
C THR A 96 -16.95 -5.89 -1.34
N VAL A 97 -17.78 -6.21 -0.34
CA VAL A 97 -19.11 -6.81 -0.57
C VAL A 97 -20.03 -5.85 -1.31
N ILE A 98 -20.06 -4.55 -0.94
CA ILE A 98 -20.88 -3.54 -1.62
C ILE A 98 -20.47 -3.41 -3.09
N TYR A 99 -19.18 -3.30 -3.40
CA TYR A 99 -18.71 -3.19 -4.79
C TYR A 99 -18.99 -4.45 -5.59
N TRP A 100 -18.75 -5.62 -4.98
CA TRP A 100 -19.07 -6.88 -5.61
C TRP A 100 -20.55 -6.95 -5.97
N LEU A 101 -21.46 -6.65 -5.01
CA LEU A 101 -22.90 -6.60 -5.26
C LEU A 101 -23.27 -5.57 -6.31
N TYR A 102 -22.72 -4.36 -6.25
CA TYR A 102 -22.99 -3.30 -7.22
C TYR A 102 -22.66 -3.75 -8.64
N VAL A 103 -21.43 -4.23 -8.87
CA VAL A 103 -21.03 -4.68 -10.20
C VAL A 103 -21.87 -5.87 -10.67
N HIS A 104 -22.20 -6.82 -9.79
CA HIS A 104 -23.01 -7.97 -10.16
C HIS A 104 -24.47 -7.58 -10.46
N VAL A 105 -25.07 -6.65 -9.72
CA VAL A 105 -26.44 -6.17 -9.97
C VAL A 105 -26.55 -5.42 -11.31
N PHE A 106 -25.53 -4.62 -11.65
CA PHE A 106 -25.55 -3.77 -12.86
C PHE A 106 -24.90 -4.41 -14.09
N THR A 107 -24.33 -5.61 -13.99
CA THR A 107 -23.77 -6.35 -15.14
C THR A 107 -24.81 -7.34 -15.70
N PRO A 108 -25.19 -7.26 -16.99
CA PRO A 108 -26.22 -8.12 -17.60
C PRO A 108 -25.95 -9.63 -17.48
N SER A 109 -24.69 -10.05 -17.38
CA SER A 109 -24.27 -11.45 -17.31
C SER A 109 -24.60 -12.14 -15.97
N PHE A 110 -24.80 -11.38 -14.90
CA PHE A 110 -25.15 -11.92 -13.57
C PHE A 110 -26.50 -12.64 -13.58
N TRP A 111 -27.48 -12.06 -14.28
CA TRP A 111 -28.81 -12.64 -14.44
C TRP A 111 -28.84 -13.84 -15.39
N GLN A 112 -27.82 -13.99 -16.25
CA GLN A 112 -27.74 -15.08 -17.24
C GLN A 112 -27.05 -16.34 -16.71
N LYS A 113 -26.18 -16.24 -15.70
CA LYS A 113 -25.40 -17.39 -15.18
C LYS A 113 -25.89 -17.99 -13.85
N GLY A 114 -26.95 -17.45 -13.25
CA GLY A 114 -27.76 -18.14 -12.22
C GLY A 114 -27.06 -18.63 -10.94
N GLY A 115 -25.77 -18.37 -10.75
CA GLY A 115 -24.99 -18.83 -9.63
C GLY A 115 -24.25 -17.69 -8.95
N GLN A 116 -24.44 -17.56 -7.64
CA GLN A 116 -23.57 -16.73 -6.80
C GLN A 116 -22.19 -17.37 -6.79
N ASP A 117 -21.24 -16.81 -7.53
CA ASP A 117 -19.84 -17.25 -7.51
C ASP A 117 -19.16 -16.74 -6.22
N TRP A 118 -19.45 -17.42 -5.12
CA TRP A 118 -18.83 -17.18 -3.83
C TRP A 118 -17.30 -17.36 -3.87
N GLY A 119 -16.79 -18.15 -4.83
CA GLY A 119 -15.35 -18.31 -5.06
C GLY A 119 -14.73 -17.03 -5.61
N ALA A 120 -15.41 -16.33 -6.52
CA ALA A 120 -14.99 -15.02 -7.00
C ALA A 120 -15.01 -13.96 -5.87
N LEU A 121 -16.03 -13.98 -5.01
CA LEU A 121 -16.08 -13.07 -3.85
C LEU A 121 -14.92 -13.32 -2.88
N LEU A 122 -14.61 -14.59 -2.57
CA LEU A 122 -13.45 -14.92 -1.74
C LEU A 122 -12.15 -14.43 -2.37
N LYS A 123 -12.00 -14.55 -3.70
CA LYS A 123 -10.83 -14.03 -4.42
C LYS A 123 -10.72 -12.51 -4.32
N GLU A 124 -11.82 -11.76 -4.46
CA GLU A 124 -11.86 -10.30 -4.31
C GLU A 124 -11.46 -9.82 -2.90
N MET A 125 -11.66 -10.63 -1.86
CA MET A 125 -11.24 -10.29 -0.50
C MET A 125 -9.71 -10.27 -0.31
N PHE A 126 -8.98 -11.04 -1.13
CA PHE A 126 -7.51 -11.12 -1.09
C PHE A 126 -6.84 -10.37 -2.25
N VAL A 127 -7.49 -10.33 -3.40
CA VAL A 127 -7.05 -9.65 -4.62
C VAL A 127 -8.23 -8.85 -5.16
N PRO A 128 -8.48 -7.64 -4.62
CA PRO A 128 -9.58 -6.80 -5.08
C PRO A 128 -9.30 -6.31 -6.50
N GLN A 129 -10.08 -6.80 -7.47
CA GLN A 129 -10.00 -6.37 -8.88
C GLN A 129 -11.09 -5.35 -9.19
N THR A 130 -12.25 -5.49 -8.55
CA THR A 130 -13.42 -4.64 -8.76
C THR A 130 -13.26 -3.25 -8.12
N GLY A 131 -12.49 -3.17 -7.04
CA GLY A 131 -12.14 -1.93 -6.35
C GLY A 131 -10.64 -1.81 -6.23
N TYR A 132 -9.94 -1.52 -7.34
CA TYR A 132 -8.47 -1.42 -7.39
C TYR A 132 -7.88 -0.52 -6.30
N GLN A 133 -8.60 0.54 -5.91
CA GLN A 133 -8.21 1.45 -4.83
C GLN A 133 -8.16 0.79 -3.44
N LEU A 134 -8.94 -0.27 -3.22
CA LEU A 134 -9.00 -1.01 -1.96
C LEU A 134 -7.74 -1.84 -1.69
N TRP A 135 -6.89 -2.10 -2.71
CA TRP A 135 -5.60 -2.76 -2.52
C TRP A 135 -4.77 -2.08 -1.42
N PHE A 136 -4.94 -0.75 -1.27
CA PHE A 136 -4.17 0.04 -0.34
C PHE A 136 -4.46 -0.37 1.11
N ILE A 137 -5.71 -0.77 1.37
CA ILE A 137 -6.15 -1.20 2.71
C ILE A 137 -5.51 -2.55 3.06
N LEU A 138 -5.40 -3.46 2.10
CA LEU A 138 -4.68 -4.72 2.30
C LEU A 138 -3.20 -4.48 2.58
N MET A 139 -2.57 -3.62 1.80
CA MET A 139 -1.15 -3.28 1.97
C MET A 139 -0.89 -2.63 3.34
N ILE A 140 -1.68 -1.65 3.78
CA ILE A 140 -1.47 -1.03 5.10
C ILE A 140 -1.78 -2.01 6.25
N PHE A 141 -2.73 -2.93 6.06
CA PHE A 141 -3.01 -3.95 7.05
C PHE A 141 -1.85 -4.94 7.18
N GLN A 142 -1.26 -5.39 6.06
CA GLN A 142 -0.02 -6.19 6.06
C GLN A 142 1.11 -5.45 6.76
N PHE A 143 1.24 -4.14 6.53
CA PHE A 143 2.20 -3.30 7.24
C PHE A 143 1.99 -3.31 8.76
N TYR A 144 0.74 -3.26 9.24
CA TYR A 144 0.43 -3.41 10.67
C TYR A 144 0.74 -4.79 11.23
N LEU A 145 0.51 -5.85 10.45
CA LEU A 145 0.86 -7.22 10.84
C LEU A 145 2.38 -7.39 11.01
N LEU A 146 3.16 -6.79 10.10
CA LEU A 146 4.62 -6.84 10.07
C LEU A 146 5.30 -5.84 11.01
N PHE A 147 4.55 -4.94 11.66
CA PHE A 147 5.11 -4.00 12.62
C PHE A 147 6.04 -4.59 13.70
N PRO A 148 5.73 -5.70 14.39
CA PRO A 148 6.66 -6.29 15.36
C PRO A 148 8.00 -6.68 14.75
N LEU A 149 8.01 -7.14 13.48
CA LEU A 149 9.24 -7.46 12.75
C LEU A 149 10.04 -6.18 12.47
N PHE A 150 9.40 -5.10 12.01
CA PHE A 150 10.06 -3.81 11.80
C PHE A 150 10.63 -3.24 13.11
N ALA A 151 9.88 -3.32 14.21
CA ALA A 151 10.33 -2.88 15.52
C ALA A 151 11.49 -3.73 16.07
N TRP A 152 11.50 -5.03 15.79
CA TRP A 152 12.64 -5.89 16.11
C TRP A 152 13.87 -5.53 15.27
N ALA A 153 13.72 -5.41 13.96
CA ALA A 153 14.80 -5.05 13.04
C ALA A 153 15.42 -3.70 13.39
N PHE A 154 14.59 -2.70 13.70
CA PHE A 154 15.05 -1.38 14.14
C PHE A 154 15.86 -1.47 15.45
N ARG A 155 15.40 -2.24 16.44
CA ARG A 155 16.12 -2.43 17.70
C ARG A 155 17.43 -3.18 17.50
N ALA A 156 17.46 -4.20 16.66
CA ALA A 156 18.67 -4.93 16.30
C ALA A 156 19.68 -4.00 15.61
N ALA A 157 19.25 -3.25 14.60
CA ALA A 157 20.08 -2.28 13.90
C ALA A 157 20.61 -1.20 14.84
N ARG A 158 19.77 -0.65 15.74
CA ARG A 158 20.19 0.36 16.71
C ARG A 158 21.24 -0.16 17.69
N ARG A 159 21.16 -1.42 18.11
CA ARG A 159 22.17 -2.04 19.00
C ARG A 159 23.52 -2.21 18.31
N VAL A 160 23.53 -2.55 17.03
CA VAL A 160 24.76 -2.78 16.26
C VAL A 160 25.39 -1.46 15.80
N ILE A 161 24.57 -0.55 15.25
CA ILE A 161 25.02 0.69 14.62
C ILE A 161 25.17 1.83 15.64
N GLY A 162 24.37 1.83 16.71
CA GLY A 162 24.36 2.84 17.77
C GLY A 162 25.73 3.12 18.41
N PRO A 163 26.52 2.11 18.81
CA PRO A 163 27.83 2.32 19.43
C PRO A 163 28.95 2.67 18.44
N MET A 164 28.69 2.71 17.13
CA MET A 164 29.70 3.03 16.13
C MET A 164 30.07 4.53 16.12
N GLU A 165 31.34 4.84 15.86
CA GLU A 165 31.80 6.21 15.64
C GLU A 165 31.02 6.89 14.49
N ALA A 166 30.80 8.20 14.58
CA ALA A 166 29.94 8.93 13.63
C ALA A 166 30.35 8.74 12.16
N LYS A 167 31.66 8.73 11.85
CA LYS A 167 32.18 8.49 10.50
C LYS A 167 31.89 7.06 10.01
N LYS A 168 32.12 6.05 10.86
CA LYS A 168 31.82 4.64 10.53
C LYS A 168 30.32 4.41 10.38
N ARG A 169 29.50 5.01 11.26
CA ARG A 169 28.04 4.99 11.17
C ARG A 169 27.55 5.58 9.86
N ALA A 170 28.06 6.75 9.47
CA ALA A 170 27.70 7.38 8.19
C ALA A 170 28.08 6.49 6.99
N GLY A 171 29.28 5.90 7.02
CA GLY A 171 29.73 4.96 5.99
C GLY A 171 28.89 3.68 5.89
N VAL A 172 28.48 3.10 7.02
CA VAL A 172 27.59 1.93 7.04
C VAL A 172 26.21 2.29 6.50
N LEU A 173 25.65 3.44 6.91
CA LEU A 173 24.34 3.88 6.42
C LEU A 173 24.36 4.20 4.92
N SER A 174 25.40 4.85 4.41
CA SER A 174 25.55 5.10 2.98
C SER A 174 25.74 3.81 2.19
N ALA A 175 26.50 2.83 2.71
CA ALA A 175 26.64 1.52 2.10
C ALA A 175 25.31 0.75 2.06
N ILE A 176 24.51 0.80 3.12
CA ILE A 176 23.16 0.19 3.16
C ILE A 176 22.26 0.84 2.12
N LEU A 177 22.26 2.18 2.02
CA LEU A 177 21.46 2.92 1.04
C LEU A 177 21.90 2.60 -0.39
N GLY A 178 23.20 2.64 -0.66
CA GLY A 178 23.77 2.29 -1.97
C GLY A 178 23.49 0.84 -2.36
N GLY A 179 23.68 -0.11 -1.43
CA GLY A 179 23.38 -1.51 -1.66
C GLY A 179 21.89 -1.75 -1.94
N SER A 180 21.01 -1.10 -1.18
CA SER A 180 19.56 -1.18 -1.41
C SER A 180 19.16 -0.61 -2.77
N PHE A 181 19.77 0.50 -3.18
CA PHE A 181 19.57 1.08 -4.52
C PHE A 181 20.03 0.12 -5.63
N MET A 182 21.21 -0.48 -5.48
CA MET A 182 21.74 -1.45 -6.44
C MET A 182 20.87 -2.71 -6.53
N ILE A 183 20.42 -3.25 -5.40
CA ILE A 183 19.49 -4.38 -5.36
C ILE A 183 18.18 -4.00 -6.04
N TYR A 184 17.63 -2.82 -5.76
CA TYR A 184 16.41 -2.35 -6.40
C TYR A 184 16.58 -2.22 -7.92
N ALA A 185 17.68 -1.63 -8.39
CA ALA A 185 17.99 -1.52 -9.82
C ALA A 185 18.15 -2.90 -10.48
N ALA A 186 18.82 -3.83 -9.80
CA ALA A 186 18.99 -5.20 -10.28
C ALA A 186 17.65 -5.95 -10.34
N LEU A 187 16.79 -5.81 -9.33
CA LEU A 187 15.44 -6.38 -9.31
C LEU A 187 14.55 -5.75 -10.38
N LEU A 188 14.66 -4.44 -10.61
CA LEU A 188 13.95 -3.74 -11.67
C LEU A 188 14.37 -4.27 -13.05
N TYR A 189 15.67 -4.41 -13.27
CA TYR A 189 16.22 -4.98 -14.49
C TYR A 189 15.76 -6.43 -14.70
N LEU A 190 15.88 -7.27 -13.66
CA LEU A 190 15.46 -8.67 -13.71
C LEU A 190 13.95 -8.79 -13.96
N SER A 191 13.16 -7.96 -13.27
CA SER A 191 11.74 -7.87 -13.46
C SER A 191 11.43 -7.51 -14.90
N TYR A 192 11.94 -6.40 -15.42
CA TYR A 192 11.61 -5.89 -16.75
C TYR A 192 12.08 -6.80 -17.89
N TYR A 193 13.32 -7.33 -17.83
CA TYR A 193 13.93 -8.01 -18.97
C TYR A 193 13.92 -9.54 -18.91
N ARG A 194 13.88 -10.16 -17.72
CA ARG A 194 14.10 -11.62 -17.57
C ARG A 194 12.86 -12.37 -17.09
N MET A 195 12.13 -11.82 -16.14
CA MET A 195 11.00 -12.52 -15.54
C MET A 195 9.80 -12.69 -16.49
N GLY A 196 9.70 -11.88 -17.55
CA GLY A 196 8.67 -12.05 -18.58
C GLY A 196 8.80 -13.38 -19.31
N SER A 197 10.02 -13.74 -19.76
CA SER A 197 10.28 -15.02 -20.41
C SER A 197 10.25 -16.21 -19.44
N TRP A 198 10.47 -15.97 -18.14
CA TRP A 198 10.28 -17.00 -17.11
C TRP A 198 8.81 -17.35 -16.87
N ALA A 199 7.90 -16.39 -17.02
CA ALA A 199 6.46 -16.63 -16.86
C ALA A 199 5.93 -17.58 -17.95
N GLU A 200 6.49 -17.52 -19.15
CA GLU A 200 6.15 -18.42 -20.27
C GLU A 200 6.68 -19.84 -20.06
N GLY A 201 7.82 -20.00 -19.36
CA GLY A 201 8.45 -21.30 -19.09
C GLY A 201 8.01 -21.97 -17.77
N LEU A 202 7.67 -21.20 -16.73
CA LEU A 202 7.23 -21.69 -15.42
C LEU A 202 5.70 -21.83 -15.40
N GLY A 203 5.17 -22.86 -16.06
CA GLY A 203 3.76 -23.22 -15.95
C GLY A 203 3.35 -23.51 -14.50
N GLY A 204 2.14 -23.08 -14.10
CA GLY A 204 1.56 -23.33 -12.77
C GLY A 204 1.24 -22.04 -11.97
N PRO A 205 1.33 -22.06 -10.62
CA PRO A 205 0.97 -20.90 -9.78
C PRO A 205 1.91 -19.69 -9.96
N TRP A 206 3.10 -19.89 -10.54
CA TRP A 206 4.08 -18.85 -10.81
C TRP A 206 3.66 -17.93 -11.95
N SER A 207 2.96 -18.45 -12.97
CA SER A 207 2.42 -17.61 -14.06
C SER A 207 1.36 -16.65 -13.55
N VAL A 208 0.53 -17.06 -12.57
CA VAL A 208 -0.48 -16.20 -11.93
C VAL A 208 0.17 -15.06 -11.14
N LEU A 209 1.25 -15.32 -10.40
CA LEU A 209 1.99 -14.28 -9.67
C LEU A 209 2.70 -13.29 -10.60
N LEU A 210 3.13 -13.76 -11.78
CA LEU A 210 3.81 -12.94 -12.79
C LEU A 210 2.83 -12.23 -13.74
N GLN A 211 1.57 -12.64 -13.82
CA GLN A 211 0.52 -12.07 -14.68
C GLN A 211 -0.07 -10.75 -14.16
N TYR A 212 -0.09 -10.48 -12.85
CA TYR A 212 -0.56 -9.20 -12.28
C TYR A 212 0.44 -8.05 -12.47
N ARG A 213 1.23 -8.11 -13.54
CA ARG A 213 2.28 -7.19 -13.89
C ARG A 213 1.76 -6.21 -14.95
N SER A 214 0.88 -5.31 -14.52
CA SER A 214 0.52 -4.10 -15.26
C SER A 214 -0.02 -3.05 -14.29
#